data_AF-A0A7G5MWJ7-F1
#
_entry.id   AF-A0A7G5MWJ7-F1
#
_cell.length_a   1.000
_cell.length_b   1.000
_cell.length_c   1.000
_cell.angle_alpha   90.00
_cell.angle_beta   90.00
_cell.angle_gamma   90.00
#
_symmetry.space_group_name_H-M   'P 1'
#
loop_
_entity.id
_entity.type
_entity.pdbx_description
1 polymer ?
#
loop_
_entity_poly.entity_id
_entity_poly.type
_entity_poly.pdbx_seq_one_letter_code
_entity_poly.pdbx_strand_id
1 'polypeptide(L)'
;MCEECYSDENRATPLLNPLDCLENHTQYICGTCGRCICIEQDKNRGLQRWNFPFRSLEIAKLYLRTADYTTKKPCDIYEIENSKGRVSYKIFADDEELHIFLKKNKDKKCRQMSPVFTVREYKEYPHTEVRKLTSDEIKGYMSER
;
A
#
# COMPACT_ATOMS: atom_id res chain seq x y z
N MET A 1 5.15 -15.30 -5.05
CA MET A 1 4.91 -13.96 -4.46
C MET A 1 6.22 -13.43 -3.90
N CYS A 2 6.63 -12.22 -4.29
CA CYS A 2 7.84 -11.59 -3.77
C CYS A 2 7.77 -11.43 -2.25
N GLU A 3 8.80 -11.90 -1.53
CA GLU A 3 8.85 -11.86 -0.05
C GLU A 3 8.91 -10.45 0.53
N GLU A 4 9.40 -9.49 -0.25
CA GLU A 4 9.54 -8.10 0.17
C GLU A 4 8.27 -7.30 -0.09
N CYS A 5 7.71 -7.36 -1.31
CA CYS A 5 6.60 -6.49 -1.70
C CYS A 5 5.24 -7.18 -1.82
N TYR A 6 5.17 -8.47 -1.47
CA TYR A 6 3.94 -9.28 -1.40
C TYR A 6 3.13 -9.32 -2.71
N SER A 7 3.81 -9.29 -3.86
CA SER A 7 3.18 -9.36 -5.19
C SER A 7 3.89 -10.36 -6.08
N ASP A 8 3.13 -11.05 -6.93
CA ASP A 8 3.63 -11.87 -8.03
C ASP A 8 3.96 -11.03 -9.27
N GLU A 9 3.28 -9.90 -9.45
CA GLU A 9 3.49 -8.98 -10.56
C GLU A 9 4.41 -7.84 -10.13
N ASN A 10 5.61 -7.78 -10.69
CA ASN A 10 6.63 -6.80 -10.34
C ASN A 10 6.45 -5.43 -11.02
N ARG A 11 5.49 -5.27 -11.94
CA ARG A 11 5.12 -3.99 -12.60
C ARG A 11 3.69 -3.55 -12.35
N ALA A 12 2.99 -4.19 -11.40
CA ALA A 12 1.57 -3.92 -11.11
C ALA A 12 1.28 -2.48 -10.64
N THR A 13 2.24 -1.83 -9.97
CA THR A 13 2.10 -0.46 -9.45
C THR A 13 3.03 0.51 -10.20
N PRO A 14 2.67 1.81 -10.32
CA PRO A 14 1.47 2.47 -9.79
C PRO A 14 0.19 2.17 -10.60
N LEU A 15 -0.99 2.11 -9.99
CA LEU A 15 -2.23 1.72 -10.70
C LEU A 15 -2.89 2.82 -11.54
N LEU A 16 -2.81 4.08 -11.08
CA LEU A 16 -3.45 5.22 -11.73
C LEU A 16 -2.37 6.16 -12.24
N ASN A 17 -2.51 6.62 -13.50
CA ASN A 17 -1.57 7.49 -14.19
C ASN A 17 -0.11 7.12 -13.90
N PRO A 18 0.32 5.91 -14.28
CA PRO A 18 1.59 5.35 -13.82
C PRO A 18 2.80 6.20 -14.17
N LEU A 19 2.83 6.79 -15.37
CA LEU A 19 3.91 7.66 -15.81
C LEU A 19 4.04 8.89 -14.89
N ASP A 20 2.96 9.64 -14.71
CA ASP A 20 2.92 10.81 -13.81
C ASP A 20 3.36 10.46 -12.39
N CYS A 21 2.88 9.33 -11.85
CA CYS A 21 3.28 8.91 -10.51
C CYS A 21 4.77 8.56 -10.44
N LEU A 22 5.33 7.87 -11.43
CA LEU A 22 6.75 7.50 -11.43
C LEU A 22 7.66 8.72 -11.62
N GLU A 23 7.23 9.72 -12.38
CA GLU A 23 7.98 10.97 -12.63
C GLU A 23 7.96 11.91 -11.41
N ASN A 24 6.79 12.04 -10.76
CA ASN A 24 6.57 13.14 -9.82
C ASN A 24 6.66 12.72 -8.35
N HIS A 25 6.49 11.45 -8.02
CA HIS A 25 6.41 10.96 -6.64
C HIS A 25 7.61 10.09 -6.24
N THR A 26 7.98 10.16 -4.97
CA THR A 26 8.92 9.22 -4.35
C THR A 26 8.33 7.81 -4.37
N GLN A 27 9.13 6.85 -4.83
CA GLN A 27 8.77 5.44 -4.88
C GLN A 27 9.54 4.66 -3.82
N TYR A 28 8.88 3.68 -3.22
CA TYR A 28 9.52 2.50 -2.66
C TYR A 28 9.88 1.58 -3.83
N ILE A 29 11.16 1.27 -3.98
CA ILE A 29 11.69 0.37 -4.99
C ILE A 29 12.08 -0.92 -4.30
N CYS A 30 11.39 -2.00 -4.66
CA CYS A 30 11.64 -3.31 -4.09
C CYS A 30 13.02 -3.83 -4.48
N GLY A 31 13.90 -4.06 -3.51
CA GLY A 31 15.25 -4.56 -3.74
C GLY A 31 15.31 -5.98 -4.31
N THR A 32 14.23 -6.76 -4.13
CA THR A 32 14.14 -8.15 -4.59
C THR A 32 13.66 -8.28 -6.04
N CYS A 33 12.70 -7.47 -6.48
CA CYS A 33 12.07 -7.61 -7.81
C CYS A 33 11.96 -6.32 -8.64
N GLY A 34 12.47 -5.20 -8.12
CA GLY A 34 12.46 -3.90 -8.77
C GLY A 34 11.09 -3.22 -8.82
N ARG A 35 10.06 -3.80 -8.20
CA ARG A 35 8.71 -3.22 -8.20
C ARG A 35 8.67 -1.85 -7.53
N CYS A 36 8.07 -0.88 -8.20
CA CYS A 36 7.90 0.48 -7.71
C CYS A 36 6.51 0.66 -7.08
N ILE A 37 6.46 1.18 -5.86
CA ILE A 37 5.21 1.47 -5.13
C ILE A 37 5.28 2.89 -4.62
N CYS A 38 4.28 3.71 -4.96
CA CYS A 38 4.25 5.10 -4.49
C CYS A 38 4.23 5.16 -2.95
N ILE A 39 5.18 5.91 -2.40
CA ILE A 39 5.32 6.15 -0.95
C ILE A 39 5.34 7.66 -0.62
N GLU A 40 5.12 8.51 -1.60
CA GLU A 40 5.02 9.96 -1.42
C GLU A 40 3.92 10.32 -0.42
N GLN A 41 4.27 11.22 0.51
CA GLN A 41 3.32 11.82 1.45
C GLN A 41 2.73 13.08 0.83
N ASP A 42 1.41 13.17 0.80
CA ASP A 42 0.70 14.40 0.43
C ASP A 42 1.16 15.54 1.35
N LYS A 43 1.72 16.60 0.76
CA LYS A 43 2.34 17.71 1.52
C LYS A 43 1.35 18.47 2.41
N ASN A 44 0.05 18.41 2.10
CA ASN A 44 -0.97 19.16 2.82
C ASN A 44 -1.54 18.37 4.00
N ARG A 45 -1.74 17.05 3.82
CA ARG A 45 -2.43 16.18 4.78
C ARG A 45 -1.52 15.16 5.46
N GLY A 46 -0.29 14.99 4.99
CA GLY A 46 0.65 13.97 5.48
C GLY A 46 0.21 12.53 5.17
N LEU A 47 -0.74 12.34 4.24
CA LEU A 47 -1.29 11.04 3.90
C LEU A 47 -0.58 10.42 2.71
N GLN A 48 -0.41 9.11 2.74
CA GLN A 48 0.08 8.29 1.64
C GLN A 48 -1.06 7.48 1.03
N ARG A 49 -0.78 6.83 -0.12
CA ARG A 49 -1.80 6.06 -0.84
C ARG A 49 -2.44 4.96 0.01
N TRP A 50 -1.67 4.31 0.88
CA TRP A 50 -2.12 3.21 1.74
C TRP A 50 -3.12 3.66 2.82
N ASN A 51 -3.16 4.95 3.18
CA ASN A 51 -4.13 5.45 4.17
C ASN A 51 -5.58 5.45 3.64
N PHE A 52 -5.77 5.38 2.32
CA PHE A 52 -7.09 5.40 1.68
C PHE A 52 -7.61 3.98 1.41
N PRO A 53 -8.93 3.76 1.41
CA PRO A 53 -9.50 2.45 1.10
C PRO A 53 -9.28 2.03 -0.36
N PHE A 54 -9.30 0.72 -0.58
CA PHE A 54 -9.15 0.05 -1.86
C PHE A 54 -10.41 -0.74 -2.20
N ARG A 55 -10.64 -0.96 -3.50
CA ARG A 55 -11.84 -1.66 -3.99
C ARG A 55 -11.76 -3.19 -3.88
N SER A 56 -10.57 -3.76 -3.78
CA SER A 56 -10.34 -5.20 -3.66
C SER A 56 -9.16 -5.51 -2.74
N LEU A 57 -9.12 -6.73 -2.22
CA LEU A 57 -8.04 -7.22 -1.36
C LEU A 57 -6.70 -7.26 -2.12
N GLU A 58 -6.73 -7.68 -3.38
CA GLU A 58 -5.56 -7.78 -4.26
C GLU A 58 -4.89 -6.42 -4.42
N ILE A 59 -5.68 -5.37 -4.65
CA ILE A 59 -5.16 -4.01 -4.74
C ILE A 59 -4.60 -3.55 -3.40
N ALA A 60 -5.27 -3.84 -2.28
CA ALA A 60 -4.76 -3.46 -0.96
C ALA A 60 -3.40 -4.12 -0.67
N LYS A 61 -3.22 -5.40 -1.02
CA LYS A 61 -1.94 -6.12 -0.88
C LYS A 61 -0.80 -5.44 -1.63
N LEU A 62 -1.08 -4.85 -2.80
CA LEU A 62 -0.06 -4.09 -3.54
C LEU A 62 0.48 -2.89 -2.73
N TYR A 63 -0.29 -2.29 -1.84
CA TYR A 63 0.18 -1.13 -1.07
C TYR A 63 0.60 -1.46 0.36
N LEU A 64 0.45 -2.72 0.81
CA LEU A 64 0.75 -3.10 2.19
C LEU A 64 2.22 -2.84 2.55
N ARG A 65 3.15 -3.15 1.64
CA ARG A 65 4.57 -2.98 1.92
C ARG A 65 4.96 -1.53 2.21
N THR A 66 4.35 -0.54 1.56
CA THR A 66 4.65 0.87 1.86
C THR A 66 4.04 1.33 3.18
N ALA A 67 2.94 0.71 3.63
CA ALA A 67 2.44 0.90 4.98
C ALA A 67 3.43 0.35 6.00
N ASP A 68 3.83 -0.93 5.84
CA ASP A 68 4.79 -1.58 6.74
C ASP A 68 6.10 -0.81 6.86
N TYR A 69 6.65 -0.37 5.72
CA TYR A 69 7.88 0.39 5.70
C TYR A 69 7.74 1.76 6.37
N THR A 70 6.59 2.42 6.23
CA THR A 70 6.36 3.73 6.86
C THR A 70 6.22 3.59 8.38
N THR A 71 5.49 2.58 8.84
CA THR A 71 5.21 2.38 10.28
C THR A 71 6.30 1.60 11.01
N LYS A 72 7.20 0.94 10.26
CA LYS A 72 8.24 0.02 10.76
C LYS A 72 7.65 -1.14 11.55
N LYS A 73 6.47 -1.61 11.15
CA LYS A 73 5.67 -2.67 11.78
C LYS A 73 4.90 -3.47 10.73
N PRO A 74 4.53 -4.73 11.00
CA PRO A 74 3.61 -5.45 10.12
C PRO A 74 2.22 -4.81 10.20
N CYS A 75 1.77 -4.17 9.14
CA CYS A 75 0.41 -3.64 9.03
C CYS A 75 -0.55 -4.72 8.56
N ASP A 76 -1.83 -4.45 8.72
CA ASP A 76 -2.89 -5.40 8.47
C ASP A 76 -3.96 -4.85 7.53
N ILE A 77 -4.55 -5.73 6.71
CA ILE A 77 -5.66 -5.38 5.81
C ILE A 77 -6.97 -5.87 6.40
N TYR A 78 -7.92 -4.94 6.53
CA TYR A 78 -9.26 -5.19 7.02
C TYR A 78 -10.31 -5.00 5.95
N GLU A 79 -11.32 -5.87 5.95
CA GLU A 79 -12.55 -5.68 5.18
C GLU A 79 -13.49 -4.74 5.94
N ILE A 80 -13.89 -3.65 5.28
CA ILE A 80 -14.75 -2.61 5.81
C ILE A 80 -15.99 -2.49 4.93
N GLU A 81 -17.16 -2.67 5.54
CA GLU A 81 -18.45 -2.51 4.89
C GLU A 81 -19.15 -1.24 5.39
N ASN A 82 -19.78 -0.50 4.48
CA ASN A 82 -20.63 0.63 4.85
C ASN A 82 -22.10 0.23 5.07
N SER A 83 -22.93 1.16 5.53
CA SER A 83 -24.36 0.95 5.77
C SER A 83 -25.17 0.53 4.53
N LYS A 84 -24.64 0.76 3.32
CA LYS A 84 -25.25 0.37 2.04
C LYS A 84 -24.76 -1.00 1.54
N GLY A 85 -23.97 -1.72 2.34
CA GLY A 85 -23.40 -3.02 1.98
C GLY A 85 -22.21 -2.96 1.03
N ARG A 86 -21.69 -1.77 0.69
CA ARG A 86 -20.48 -1.64 -0.13
C ARG A 86 -19.26 -2.01 0.70
N VAL A 87 -18.50 -2.96 0.18
CA VAL A 87 -17.23 -3.43 0.76
C VAL A 87 -16.05 -2.65 0.19
N SER A 88 -15.07 -2.40 1.05
CA SER A 88 -13.76 -1.85 0.73
C SER A 88 -12.71 -2.45 1.64
N TYR A 89 -11.44 -2.38 1.24
CA TYR A 89 -10.32 -2.94 1.98
C TYR A 89 -9.41 -1.80 2.42
N LYS A 90 -9.04 -1.77 3.69
CA LYS A 90 -8.22 -0.69 4.25
C LYS A 90 -7.08 -1.27 5.07
N ILE A 91 -5.90 -0.67 4.90
CA ILE A 91 -4.71 -0.96 5.69
C ILE A 91 -4.75 -0.13 6.98
N PHE A 92 -4.38 -0.77 8.08
CA PHE A 92 -4.22 -0.17 9.40
C PHE A 92 -2.88 -0.62 10.00
N ALA A 93 -2.23 0.27 10.75
CA ALA A 93 -0.97 -0.05 11.40
C ALA A 93 -1.15 -1.00 12.60
N ASP A 94 -2.31 -0.94 13.26
CA ASP A 94 -2.69 -1.78 14.39
C ASP A 94 -4.22 -1.75 14.63
N ASP A 95 -4.67 -2.56 15.58
CA ASP A 95 -6.08 -2.67 15.98
C ASP A 95 -6.62 -1.36 16.58
N GLU A 96 -5.77 -0.57 17.23
CA GLU A 96 -6.18 0.71 17.82
C GLU A 96 -6.58 1.70 16.72
N GLU A 97 -5.81 1.79 15.63
CA GLU A 97 -6.16 2.60 14.47
C GLU A 97 -7.49 2.18 13.82
N LEU A 98 -7.74 0.86 13.71
CA LEU A 98 -9.03 0.34 13.25
C LEU A 98 -10.16 0.84 14.14
N HIS A 99 -10.03 0.70 15.47
CA HIS A 99 -11.04 1.15 16.42
C HIS A 99 -11.29 2.65 16.34
N ILE A 100 -10.24 3.47 16.23
CA ILE A 100 -10.36 4.92 16.05
C ILE A 100 -11.10 5.23 14.74
N PHE A 101 -10.77 4.55 13.66
CA PHE A 101 -11.43 4.73 12.37
C PHE A 101 -12.92 4.39 12.43
N LEU A 102 -13.30 3.24 13.00
CA LEU A 102 -14.69 2.84 13.16
C LEU A 102 -15.46 3.81 14.08
N LYS A 103 -14.83 4.29 15.16
CA LYS A 103 -15.43 5.31 16.04
C LYS A 103 -15.72 6.62 15.30
N LYS A 104 -14.84 7.05 14.39
CA LYS A 104 -15.00 8.27 13.57
C LYS A 104 -15.97 8.09 12.39
N ASN A 105 -16.17 6.86 11.91
CA ASN A 105 -16.99 6.56 10.73
C ASN A 105 -18.16 5.65 11.12
N LYS A 106 -19.23 6.23 11.68
CA LYS A 106 -20.37 5.49 12.26
C LYS A 106 -21.15 4.64 11.24
N ASP A 107 -21.03 4.95 9.95
CA ASP A 107 -21.65 4.20 8.86
C ASP A 107 -20.84 2.97 8.44
N LYS A 108 -19.64 2.76 9.00
CA LYS A 108 -18.72 1.68 8.63
C LYS A 108 -18.60 0.65 9.75
N LYS A 109 -18.46 -0.61 9.35
CA LYS A 109 -18.24 -1.76 10.24
C LYS A 109 -17.14 -2.66 9.67
N CYS A 110 -16.34 -3.24 10.56
CA CYS A 110 -15.54 -4.42 10.24
C CYS A 110 -16.28 -5.63 10.79
N ARG A 111 -16.81 -6.51 9.92
CA ARG A 111 -17.66 -7.62 10.38
C ARG A 111 -16.90 -8.66 11.18
N GLN A 112 -15.70 -9.00 10.74
CA GLN A 112 -14.89 -10.05 11.34
C GLN A 112 -14.12 -9.55 12.57
N MET A 113 -13.91 -8.23 12.69
CA MET A 113 -13.04 -7.62 13.71
C MET A 113 -11.65 -8.28 13.76
N SER A 114 -11.21 -8.81 12.62
CA SER A 114 -9.93 -9.46 12.41
C SER A 114 -9.44 -9.12 10.99
N PRO A 115 -8.12 -9.12 10.77
CA PRO A 115 -7.60 -8.82 9.45
C PRO A 115 -7.91 -9.95 8.47
N VAL A 116 -8.22 -9.59 7.23
CA VAL A 116 -8.39 -10.56 6.13
C VAL A 116 -7.04 -10.89 5.47
N PHE A 117 -6.00 -10.11 5.76
CA PHE A 117 -4.63 -10.40 5.37
C PHE A 117 -3.64 -9.73 6.32
N THR A 118 -2.63 -10.49 6.71
CA THR A 118 -1.54 -10.07 7.61
C THR A 118 -0.23 -10.65 7.10
N VAL A 119 0.88 -9.96 7.38
CA VAL A 119 2.24 -10.49 7.21
C VAL A 119 2.84 -10.68 8.59
N ARG A 120 3.55 -11.81 8.80
CA ARG A 120 3.94 -12.22 10.15
C ARG A 120 4.80 -11.18 10.87
N GLU A 121 5.84 -10.68 10.20
CA GLU A 121 6.83 -9.80 10.79
C GLU A 121 7.31 -8.76 9.78
N TYR A 122 7.60 -7.55 10.28
CA TYR A 122 8.27 -6.54 9.48
C TYR A 122 9.75 -6.89 9.33
N LYS A 123 10.24 -6.87 8.09
CA LYS A 123 11.64 -7.08 7.73
C LYS A 123 12.15 -5.94 6.84
N GLU A 124 13.33 -5.42 7.17
CA GLU A 124 14.08 -4.53 6.28
C GLU A 124 14.93 -5.36 5.30
N TYR A 125 15.05 -4.88 4.06
CA TYR A 125 15.84 -5.54 3.03
C TYR A 125 16.96 -4.60 2.57
N PRO A 126 18.21 -5.06 2.50
CA PRO A 126 19.38 -4.19 2.32
C PRO A 126 19.41 -3.47 0.97
N HIS A 127 18.72 -4.00 -0.05
CA HIS A 127 18.64 -3.42 -1.39
C HIS A 127 17.36 -2.60 -1.62
N THR A 128 16.58 -2.34 -0.56
CA THR A 128 15.42 -1.46 -0.66
C THR A 128 15.88 -0.04 -0.96
N GLU A 129 15.25 0.64 -1.92
CA GLU A 129 15.48 2.07 -2.16
C GLU A 129 14.20 2.87 -1.97
N VAL A 130 14.32 4.10 -1.47
CA VAL A 130 13.22 5.06 -1.37
C VAL A 130 13.66 6.39 -1.96
N ARG A 131 13.31 6.62 -3.23
CA ARG A 131 13.71 7.79 -3.99
C ARG A 131 12.81 8.01 -5.20
N LYS A 132 13.03 9.12 -5.91
CA LYS A 132 12.51 9.29 -7.27
C LYS A 132 13.30 8.46 -8.26
N LEU A 133 12.62 7.97 -9.29
CA LEU A 133 13.27 7.30 -10.41
C LEU A 133 13.90 8.34 -11.35
N THR A 134 14.95 7.92 -12.04
CA THR A 134 15.51 8.63 -13.19
C THR A 134 14.64 8.40 -14.42
N SER A 135 14.71 9.29 -15.41
CA SER A 135 13.93 9.15 -16.65
C SER A 135 14.18 7.83 -17.38
N ASP A 136 15.39 7.28 -17.33
CA ASP A 136 15.71 6.01 -17.99
C ASP A 136 15.15 4.80 -17.23
N GLU A 137 15.16 4.83 -15.89
CA GLU A 137 14.47 3.81 -15.09
C GLU A 137 12.96 3.84 -15.32
N ILE A 138 12.35 5.01 -15.47
CA ILE A 138 10.92 5.14 -15.77
C ILE A 138 10.60 4.53 -17.12
N LYS A 139 11.38 4.84 -18.17
CA LYS A 139 11.22 4.23 -19.50
C LYS A 139 11.32 2.71 -19.44
N GLY A 140 12.34 2.19 -18.75
CA GLY A 140 12.54 0.75 -18.57
C GLY A 140 11.34 0.10 -17.88
N TYR A 141 10.95 0.65 -16.72
CA TYR A 141 9.83 0.15 -15.93
C TYR A 141 8.50 0.16 -16.71
N MET A 142 8.25 1.20 -17.50
CA MET A 142 7.04 1.31 -18.34
C MET A 142 7.05 0.38 -19.55
N SER A 143 8.23 0.02 -20.08
CA SER A 143 8.36 -0.91 -21.20
C SER A 143 8.14 -2.37 -20.81
N GLU A 144 8.39 -2.71 -19.55
CA GLU A 144 8.23 -4.05 -18.97
C GLU A 144 6.82 -4.31 -18.43
N ARG A 145 5.95 -3.30 -18.49
CA ARG A 145 4.63 -3.31 -17.87
C ARG A 145 3.52 -3.79 -18.80
#